data_AF-A0A1Q8S0X1-F1
#
_entry.id   AF-A0A1Q8S0X1-F1
#
_cell.length_a   1.000
_cell.length_b   1.000
_cell.length_c   1.000
_cell.angle_alpha   90.00
_cell.angle_beta   90.00
_cell.angle_gamma   90.00
#
_symmetry.space_group_name_H-M   'P 1'
#
loop_
_entity.id
_entity.type
_entity.pdbx_description
1 polymer ?
#
loop_
_entity_poly.entity_id
_entity_poly.type
_entity_poly.pdbx_seq_one_letter_code
_entity_poly.pdbx_strand_id
1 'polypeptide(L)'
;MNNIHAPTVPSGPTTSATTNGHHGRLTFAELNRKKEDIEAELKTLGSVLDSVLRTTRARVIHLRNDYNDLMATIEKHIHEHFASLQDGDDLEVPPAGRNSGILSDHSTTQSLEQPFAKVNSVVPGSPADSAGLKAQDEIRNFGY
;
A
#
# COMPACT_ATOMS: atom_id res chain seq x y z
N MET A 1 -3.73 4.89 -41.89
CA MET A 1 -3.60 6.04 -40.98
C MET A 1 -4.96 6.25 -40.34
N ASN A 2 -5.18 5.67 -39.16
CA ASN A 2 -6.48 5.68 -38.50
C ASN A 2 -6.40 6.62 -37.30
N ASN A 3 -6.97 7.81 -37.45
CA ASN A 3 -7.16 8.74 -36.35
C ASN A 3 -8.17 8.14 -35.37
N ILE A 4 -7.66 7.71 -34.22
CA ILE A 4 -8.43 7.17 -33.11
C ILE A 4 -9.31 8.29 -32.55
N HIS A 5 -10.61 8.13 -32.74
CA HIS A 5 -11.65 9.02 -32.26
C HIS A 5 -11.58 9.14 -30.73
N ALA A 6 -11.10 10.28 -30.24
CA ALA A 6 -11.32 10.67 -28.86
C ALA A 6 -12.80 11.03 -28.70
N PRO A 7 -13.57 10.37 -27.80
CA PRO A 7 -14.94 10.76 -27.55
C PRO A 7 -14.94 12.14 -26.90
N THR A 8 -15.47 13.14 -27.60
CA THR A 8 -15.71 14.45 -27.01
C THR A 8 -16.99 14.35 -26.19
N VAL A 9 -16.87 14.45 -24.87
CA VAL A 9 -18.03 14.58 -23.99
C VAL A 9 -18.47 16.05 -23.96
N PRO A 10 -19.78 16.35 -24.06
CA PRO A 10 -20.26 17.72 -23.96
C PRO A 10 -20.02 18.24 -22.55
N SER A 11 -19.22 19.29 -22.42
CA SER A 11 -19.05 20.00 -21.14
C SER A 11 -20.42 20.53 -20.70
N GLY A 12 -20.89 20.06 -19.54
CA GLY A 12 -22.08 20.60 -18.89
C GLY A 12 -21.89 22.08 -18.52
N PRO A 13 -22.98 22.77 -18.14
CA PRO A 13 -22.92 24.18 -17.77
C PRO A 13 -21.89 24.36 -16.66
N THR A 14 -20.78 25.01 -16.99
CA THR A 14 -19.78 25.40 -16.00
C THR A 14 -20.46 26.46 -15.14
N THR A 15 -20.63 26.18 -13.84
CA THR A 15 -21.12 27.15 -12.89
C THR A 15 -20.31 28.43 -13.06
N SER A 16 -21.01 29.49 -13.43
CA SER A 16 -20.45 30.77 -13.82
C SER A 16 -19.31 31.15 -12.89
N ALA A 17 -18.16 31.46 -13.47
CA ALA A 17 -17.03 32.00 -12.74
C ALA A 17 -17.51 33.19 -11.91
N THR A 18 -17.65 32.99 -10.60
CA THR A 18 -17.87 34.07 -9.65
C THR A 18 -16.60 34.90 -9.70
N THR A 19 -16.60 35.94 -10.53
CA THR A 19 -15.47 36.85 -10.68
C THR A 19 -15.13 37.42 -9.30
N ASN A 20 -13.92 37.13 -8.82
CA ASN A 20 -13.39 37.71 -7.60
C ASN A 20 -13.35 39.25 -7.75
N GLY A 21 -13.96 39.97 -6.82
CA GLY A 21 -13.53 41.34 -6.50
C GLY A 21 -14.38 42.53 -6.98
N HIS A 22 -15.43 42.39 -7.78
CA HIS A 22 -16.20 43.58 -8.22
C HIS A 22 -17.38 43.93 -7.30
N HIS A 23 -17.10 44.23 -6.03
CA HIS A 23 -18.12 44.58 -5.02
C HIS A 23 -18.51 46.07 -5.03
N GLY A 24 -17.76 46.92 -5.74
CA GLY A 24 -17.93 48.38 -5.70
C GLY A 24 -19.25 48.93 -6.26
N ARG A 25 -20.11 48.08 -6.81
CA ARG A 25 -21.42 48.45 -7.39
C ARG A 25 -22.61 47.85 -6.63
N LEU A 26 -22.36 47.06 -5.60
CA LEU A 26 -23.40 46.40 -4.80
C LEU A 26 -23.76 47.28 -3.59
N THR A 27 -25.04 47.29 -3.25
CA THR A 27 -25.50 47.88 -2.00
C THR A 27 -25.03 47.03 -0.81
N PHE A 28 -25.00 47.63 0.38
CA PHE A 28 -24.64 46.92 1.60
C PHE A 28 -25.50 45.67 1.86
N ALA A 29 -26.81 45.77 1.59
CA ALA A 29 -27.74 44.66 1.77
C ALA A 29 -27.44 43.48 0.83
N GLU A 30 -27.15 43.77 -0.45
CA GLU A 30 -26.76 42.75 -1.43
C GLU A 30 -25.43 42.10 -1.07
N LEU A 31 -24.48 42.91 -0.59
CA LEU A 31 -23.17 42.42 -0.16
C LEU A 31 -23.29 41.52 1.06
N ASN A 32 -24.14 41.88 2.03
CA ASN A 32 -24.40 41.05 3.20
C ASN A 32 -25.12 39.75 2.85
N ARG A 33 -26.10 39.77 1.94
CA ARG A 33 -26.74 38.54 1.45
C ARG A 33 -25.73 37.61 0.78
N LYS A 34 -24.88 38.14 -0.11
CA LYS A 34 -23.83 37.34 -0.76
C LYS A 34 -22.85 36.75 0.25
N LYS A 35 -22.52 37.50 1.30
CA LYS A 35 -21.69 36.99 2.41
C LYS A 35 -22.38 35.81 3.10
N GLU A 36 -23.64 35.93 3.48
CA GLU A 36 -24.42 34.86 4.13
C GLU A 36 -24.51 33.61 3.24
N ASP A 37 -24.74 33.78 1.94
CA ASP A 37 -24.78 32.68 0.97
C ASP A 37 -23.44 31.93 0.92
N ILE A 38 -22.32 32.66 0.85
CA ILE A 38 -20.97 32.08 0.84
C ILE A 38 -20.67 31.37 2.17
N GLU A 39 -21.02 31.98 3.31
CA GLU A 39 -20.83 31.37 4.63
C GLU A 39 -21.65 30.08 4.77
N ALA A 40 -22.88 30.07 4.26
CA ALA A 40 -23.74 28.89 4.25
C ALA A 40 -23.17 27.77 3.36
N GLU A 41 -22.65 28.11 2.18
CA GLU A 41 -22.00 27.16 1.28
C GLU A 41 -20.74 26.57 1.92
N LEU A 42 -19.86 27.40 2.47
CA LEU A 42 -18.65 26.96 3.18
C LEU A 42 -18.98 26.03 4.35
N LYS A 43 -20.00 26.37 5.15
CA LYS A 43 -20.45 25.52 6.26
C LYS A 43 -20.97 24.16 5.78
N THR A 44 -21.73 24.17 4.68
CA THR A 44 -22.27 22.95 4.09
C THR A 44 -21.13 22.05 3.59
N LEU A 45 -20.20 22.61 2.81
CA LEU A 45 -19.02 21.88 2.32
C LEU A 45 -18.16 21.35 3.48
N GLY A 46 -17.92 22.15 4.51
CA GLY A 46 -17.21 21.71 5.71
C GLY A 46 -17.87 20.52 6.39
N SER A 47 -19.19 20.54 6.57
CA SER A 47 -19.94 19.44 7.19
C SER A 47 -19.86 18.13 6.39
N VAL A 48 -19.88 18.22 5.06
CA VAL A 48 -19.74 17.07 4.17
C VAL A 48 -18.33 16.50 4.26
N LEU A 49 -17.30 17.35 4.24
CA LEU A 49 -15.90 16.93 4.38
C LEU A 49 -15.66 16.23 5.72
N ASP A 50 -16.19 16.77 6.82
CA ASP A 50 -16.09 16.16 8.15
C ASP A 50 -16.73 14.76 8.18
N SER A 51 -17.88 14.59 7.54
CA SER A 51 -18.56 13.30 7.43
C SER A 51 -17.71 12.28 6.65
N VAL A 52 -17.17 12.67 5.50
CA VAL A 52 -16.31 11.81 4.67
C VAL A 52 -15.03 11.43 5.42
N LEU A 53 -14.41 12.37 6.15
CA LEU A 53 -13.21 12.08 6.93
C LEU A 53 -13.49 11.06 8.04
N ARG A 54 -14.61 11.19 8.75
CA ARG A 54 -15.01 10.26 9.82
C ARG A 54 -15.25 8.85 9.28
N THR A 55 -16.02 8.73 8.20
CA THR A 55 -16.30 7.42 7.58
C THR A 55 -15.03 6.76 7.04
N THR A 56 -14.16 7.54 6.40
CA THR A 56 -12.88 7.05 5.88
C THR A 56 -11.96 6.58 7.00
N ARG A 57 -11.82 7.35 8.09
CA ARG A 57 -11.02 6.94 9.26
C ARG A 57 -11.53 5.65 9.88
N ALA A 58 -12.84 5.51 10.06
CA ALA A 58 -13.42 4.28 10.61
C ALA A 58 -13.10 3.07 9.71
N ARG A 59 -13.25 3.21 8.39
CA ARG A 59 -12.93 2.15 7.43
C ARG A 59 -11.46 1.72 7.48
N VAL A 60 -10.53 2.68 7.58
CA VAL A 60 -9.09 2.38 7.69
C VAL A 60 -8.78 1.61 8.97
N ILE A 61 -9.40 1.99 10.10
CA ILE A 61 -9.22 1.28 11.38
C ILE A 61 -9.70 -0.16 11.25
N HIS A 62 -10.88 -0.40 10.70
CA HIS A 62 -11.39 -1.76 10.51
C HIS A 62 -10.47 -2.60 9.61
N LEU A 63 -10.04 -2.07 8.46
CA LEU A 63 -9.13 -2.79 7.58
C LEU A 63 -7.80 -3.15 8.25
N ARG A 64 -7.28 -2.29 9.12
CA ARG A 64 -6.05 -2.58 9.87
C ARG A 64 -6.25 -3.69 10.88
N ASN A 65 -7.38 -3.68 11.58
CA ASN A 65 -7.72 -4.73 12.54
C ASN A 65 -7.94 -6.06 11.83
N ASP A 66 -8.77 -6.08 10.78
CA ASP A 66 -9.04 -7.27 9.97
C ASP A 66 -7.75 -7.85 9.37
N TYR A 67 -6.83 -6.99 8.93
CA TYR A 67 -5.51 -7.43 8.45
C TYR A 67 -4.69 -8.10 9.55
N ASN A 68 -4.62 -7.50 10.75
CA ASN A 68 -3.88 -8.11 11.86
C ASN A 68 -4.48 -9.47 12.26
N ASP A 69 -5.81 -9.56 12.32
CA ASP A 69 -6.51 -10.80 12.66
C ASP A 69 -6.29 -11.89 11.59
N LEU A 70 -6.30 -11.49 10.31
CA LEU A 70 -5.98 -12.37 9.19
C LEU A 70 -4.54 -12.87 9.28
N MET A 71 -3.58 -11.98 9.55
CA MET A 71 -2.17 -12.36 9.70
C MET A 71 -1.95 -13.33 10.86
N ALA A 72 -2.60 -13.10 12.00
CA ALA A 72 -2.56 -14.03 13.14
C ALA A 72 -3.14 -15.41 12.77
N THR A 73 -4.20 -15.44 11.97
CA THR A 73 -4.80 -16.70 11.48
C THR A 73 -3.86 -17.42 10.51
N ILE A 74 -3.22 -16.69 9.59
CA ILE A 74 -2.23 -17.24 8.65
C ILE A 74 -1.05 -17.83 9.43
N GLU A 75 -0.51 -17.08 10.40
CA GLU A 75 0.60 -17.51 11.24
C GLU A 75 0.26 -18.82 11.97
N LYS A 76 -0.93 -18.91 12.57
CA LYS A 76 -1.39 -20.14 13.23
C LYS A 76 -1.42 -21.33 12.27
N HIS A 77 -1.98 -21.17 11.08
CA HIS A 77 -2.10 -22.28 10.11
C HIS A 77 -0.72 -22.75 9.60
N ILE A 78 0.22 -21.82 9.43
CA ILE A 78 1.61 -22.14 9.09
C ILE A 78 2.27 -22.98 10.19
N HIS A 79 2.12 -22.55 11.45
CA HIS A 79 2.67 -23.29 12.59
C HIS A 79 2.04 -24.69 12.73
N GLU A 80 0.73 -24.82 12.56
CA GLU A 80 0.05 -26.13 12.59
C GLU A 80 0.57 -27.06 11.50
N HIS A 81 0.76 -26.56 10.28
CA HIS A 81 1.32 -27.34 9.17
C HIS A 81 2.74 -27.83 9.47
N PHE A 82 3.64 -26.95 9.94
CA PHE A 82 5.01 -27.37 10.26
C PHE A 82 5.11 -28.26 11.50
N ALA A 83 4.28 -28.05 12.52
CA ALA A 83 4.20 -28.95 13.67
C ALA A 83 3.76 -30.36 13.24
N SER A 84 2.76 -30.45 12.37
CA SER A 84 2.30 -31.74 11.84
C SER A 84 3.34 -32.50 11.00
N LEU A 85 4.30 -31.80 10.37
CA LEU A 85 5.41 -32.41 9.65
C LEU A 85 6.51 -32.90 10.61
N GLN A 86 6.77 -32.15 11.70
CA GLN A 86 7.79 -32.49 12.69
C GLN A 86 7.44 -33.77 13.47
N ASP A 87 6.15 -33.96 13.79
CA ASP A 87 5.65 -35.16 14.48
C ASP A 87 5.62 -36.41 13.58
N GLY A 88 5.81 -36.25 12.26
CA GLY A 88 5.79 -37.33 11.27
C GLY A 88 7.15 -37.94 10.93
N ASP A 89 8.27 -37.40 11.44
CA ASP A 89 9.64 -37.76 11.01
C ASP A 89 10.44 -38.57 12.05
N ASP A 90 9.76 -39.24 12.98
CA ASP A 90 10.38 -40.20 13.92
C ASP A 90 10.51 -41.63 13.35
N LEU A 91 10.41 -41.80 12.02
CA LEU A 91 10.59 -43.10 11.35
C LEU A 91 11.47 -43.00 10.09
N GLU A 92 12.75 -43.38 10.28
CA GLU A 92 13.72 -43.91 9.29
C GLU A 92 14.08 -43.11 8.02
N VAL A 93 15.38 -42.81 7.90
CA VAL A 93 16.06 -42.44 6.64
C VAL A 93 16.28 -43.69 5.76
N PRO A 94 15.79 -43.72 4.50
CA PRO A 94 16.66 -43.98 3.32
C PRO A 94 16.22 -43.27 2.00
N PRO A 95 17.02 -43.34 0.90
CA PRO A 95 17.22 -42.21 -0.02
C PRO A 95 16.51 -42.27 -1.39
N ALA A 96 16.43 -41.09 -2.02
CA ALA A 96 16.37 -40.79 -3.46
C ALA A 96 15.19 -41.33 -4.32
N GLY A 97 14.30 -40.40 -4.70
CA GLY A 97 13.90 -40.15 -6.09
C GLY A 97 12.77 -40.98 -6.70
N ARG A 98 11.60 -40.35 -6.90
CA ARG A 98 10.87 -40.37 -8.19
C ARG A 98 9.67 -39.41 -8.20
N ASN A 99 9.64 -38.62 -9.28
CA ASN A 99 8.63 -37.62 -9.63
C ASN A 99 7.41 -38.24 -10.34
N SER A 100 6.22 -37.68 -10.13
CA SER A 100 5.23 -37.34 -11.17
C SER A 100 4.08 -36.57 -10.50
N GLY A 101 3.96 -35.24 -10.63
CA GLY A 101 3.26 -34.53 -11.73
C GLY A 101 1.79 -34.29 -11.33
N ILE A 102 1.18 -33.11 -11.31
CA ILE A 102 1.33 -31.84 -12.05
C ILE A 102 0.48 -30.84 -11.21
N LEU A 103 1.00 -29.69 -10.74
CA LEU A 103 0.77 -28.35 -11.30
C LEU A 103 1.72 -27.36 -10.58
N SER A 104 2.57 -26.75 -11.39
CA SER A 104 3.33 -25.48 -11.31
C SER A 104 2.99 -24.52 -10.16
N ASP A 105 3.92 -23.79 -9.55
CA ASP A 105 5.34 -23.53 -9.80
C ASP A 105 5.83 -22.77 -8.57
N HIS A 106 6.44 -23.41 -7.57
CA HIS A 106 7.33 -22.76 -6.58
C HIS A 106 8.35 -23.80 -6.09
N SER A 107 8.96 -24.50 -7.05
CA SER A 107 10.28 -25.05 -6.82
C SER A 107 11.27 -23.89 -6.81
N THR A 108 11.30 -23.11 -5.73
CA THR A 108 12.49 -22.32 -5.43
C THR A 108 13.56 -23.32 -4.99
N THR A 109 14.12 -24.01 -5.98
CA THR A 109 15.56 -24.15 -6.06
C THR A 109 16.17 -22.90 -5.43
N GLN A 110 17.13 -23.06 -4.53
CA GLN A 110 17.95 -21.99 -3.98
C GLN A 110 18.79 -21.33 -5.10
N SER A 111 18.11 -20.83 -6.13
CA SER A 111 18.62 -19.92 -7.12
C SER A 111 18.81 -18.64 -6.35
N LEU A 112 20.04 -18.41 -5.92
CA LEU A 112 20.50 -17.20 -5.26
C LEU A 112 19.80 -16.00 -5.92
N GLU A 113 18.89 -15.35 -5.20
CA GLU A 113 18.13 -14.22 -5.73
C GLU A 113 19.07 -13.18 -6.34
N GLN A 114 18.61 -12.50 -7.38
CA GLN A 114 19.41 -11.48 -8.04
C GLN A 114 19.82 -10.42 -6.99
N PRO A 115 21.12 -10.13 -6.84
CA PRO A 115 21.56 -9.15 -5.85
C PRO A 115 20.96 -7.79 -6.17
N PHE A 116 20.38 -7.14 -5.16
CA PHE A 116 19.70 -5.85 -5.32
C PHE A 116 20.52 -4.68 -4.76
N ALA A 117 21.55 -4.97 -3.95
CA ALA A 117 22.42 -3.95 -3.37
C ALA A 117 23.86 -4.44 -3.26
N LYS A 118 24.79 -3.48 -3.14
CA LYS A 118 26.21 -3.72 -2.85
C LYS A 118 26.63 -2.93 -1.63
N VAL A 119 27.51 -3.53 -0.83
CA VAL A 119 28.08 -2.87 0.34
C VAL A 119 29.17 -1.90 -0.13
N ASN A 120 29.01 -0.61 0.15
CA ASN A 120 29.98 0.40 -0.26
C ASN A 120 31.24 0.39 0.63
N SER A 121 31.05 0.38 1.95
CA SER A 121 32.13 0.41 2.94
C SER A 121 31.69 -0.18 4.27
N VAL A 122 32.62 -0.75 5.02
CA VAL A 122 32.39 -1.23 6.39
C VAL A 122 33.39 -0.55 7.33
N VAL A 123 32.90 -0.09 8.49
CA VAL A 123 33.72 0.58 9.49
C VAL A 123 34.37 -0.46 10.40
N PRO A 124 35.70 -0.42 10.62
CA PRO A 124 36.38 -1.35 11.53
C PRO A 124 35.79 -1.32 12.94
N GLY A 125 35.56 -2.49 13.53
CA GLY A 125 34.96 -2.65 14.87
C GLY A 125 33.46 -2.39 14.95
N SER A 126 32.78 -2.21 13.81
CA SER A 126 31.32 -2.12 13.75
C SER A 126 30.66 -3.52 13.84
N PRO A 127 29.35 -3.60 14.15
CA PRO A 127 28.63 -4.87 14.10
C PRO A 127 28.72 -5.59 12.74
N ALA A 128 28.81 -4.83 11.64
CA ALA A 128 28.97 -5.38 10.30
C ALA A 128 30.36 -5.99 10.07
N ASP A 129 31.41 -5.38 10.64
CA ASP A 129 32.80 -5.89 10.58
C ASP A 129 32.93 -7.20 11.39
N SER A 130 32.37 -7.23 12.61
CA SER A 130 32.33 -8.43 13.44
C SER A 130 31.50 -9.57 12.83
N ALA A 131 30.47 -9.23 12.05
CA ALA A 131 29.69 -10.19 11.28
C ALA A 131 30.41 -10.68 9.99
N GLY A 132 31.57 -10.11 9.67
CA GLY A 132 32.39 -10.50 8.52
C GLY A 132 31.97 -9.87 7.19
N LEU A 133 31.10 -8.86 7.20
CA LEU A 133 30.67 -8.15 5.99
C LEU A 133 31.82 -7.32 5.42
N LYS A 134 32.01 -7.33 4.10
CA LYS A 134 33.07 -6.60 3.41
C LYS A 134 32.52 -5.62 2.40
N ALA A 135 33.34 -4.62 2.07
CA ALA A 135 33.05 -3.75 0.94
C ALA A 135 32.99 -4.59 -0.35
N GLN A 136 32.08 -4.21 -1.26
CA GLN A 136 31.72 -4.90 -2.50
C GLN A 136 30.91 -6.19 -2.36
N ASP A 137 30.52 -6.59 -1.14
CA ASP A 137 29.61 -7.73 -0.97
C ASP A 137 28.24 -7.44 -1.60
N GLU A 138 27.67 -8.47 -2.25
CA GLU A 138 26.38 -8.39 -2.92
C GLU A 138 25.26 -8.89 -2.00
N ILE A 139 24.30 -8.02 -1.70
CA ILE A 139 23.18 -8.34 -0.82
C ILE A 139 22.04 -8.94 -1.65
N ARG A 140 21.63 -10.15 -1.27
CA ARG A 140 20.55 -10.90 -1.92
C ARG A 140 19.28 -10.95 -1.07
N ASN A 141 19.41 -11.12 0.25
CA ASN A 141 18.30 -11.13 1.20
C ASN A 141 18.69 -10.48 2.54
N PHE A 142 17.70 -10.20 3.39
CA PHE A 142 17.88 -9.78 4.78
C PHE A 142 17.11 -10.71 5.70
N GLY A 143 17.83 -11.47 6.55
CA GLY A 143 17.19 -12.39 7.50
C GLY A 143 16.41 -13.53 6.83
N TYR A 144 15.94 -14.47 7.66
CA TYR A 144 15.02 -15.54 7.27
C TYR A 144 13.65 -15.29 7.90
#